data_AF-A0A4Y2JT97-F1
#
_entry.id   AF-A0A4Y2JT97-F1
#
_cell.length_a   1.000
_cell.length_b   1.000
_cell.length_c   1.000
_cell.angle_alpha   90.00
_cell.angle_beta   90.00
_cell.angle_gamma   90.00
#
_symmetry.space_group_name_H-M   'P 1'
#
loop_
_entity.id
_entity.type
_entity.pdbx_description
1 polymer ?
#
loop_
_entity_poly.entity_id
_entity_poly.type
_entity_poly.pdbx_seq_one_letter_code
_entity_poly.pdbx_strand_id
1 'polypeptide(L)'
;MLKGTKSSLYTSFSPITEDVKPEGSQYVVVDDGHLLHKIVWRQQTTFGAIADRYVQYLNNKYGQDIAVIFNDFPDDDKKSTKNCERLRRAAHFSPDVMFHEETVLQYTKEKLLANECNKKRFIELLKKALQKANNCVQQAVEDADLTIVNTAISVAPRCDYNELLFIYAISGCDITSALFGQGKNKFISLFLKHEELLNRAATFLNPQATTEQVTEAGGNVLVALYGGDPATQNLDELRYHSFVKAAAKTKFNLARLPPTTDAAQLHAMRSYHQVQTWLENEKDPLKWGWMHTPSGLFPKKSEKDPAPESLLQCISCTCKKDCTNACGCRKAGLHCSLLCKHYIGQSCENPMPVILDNESEERDAPAPIDMVDEQLECEDIEL
;
A
#
# COMPACT_ATOMS: atom_id res chain seq x y z
N MET A 1 0.65 16.75 4.66
CA MET A 1 -0.73 16.25 4.49
C MET A 1 -1.35 16.11 5.87
N LEU A 2 -2.30 16.97 6.25
CA LEU A 2 -3.02 16.81 7.51
C LEU A 2 -3.86 15.53 7.41
N LYS A 3 -3.60 14.51 8.25
CA LYS A 3 -4.52 13.38 8.46
C LYS A 3 -5.82 13.94 9.07
N GLY A 4 -6.68 14.51 8.24
CA GLY A 4 -7.83 15.33 8.65
C GLY A 4 -9.16 14.59 8.64
N THR A 5 -9.26 13.43 8.00
CA THR A 5 -10.52 12.69 7.92
C THR A 5 -10.35 11.35 8.63
N LYS A 6 -11.13 11.13 9.70
CA LYS A 6 -11.28 9.80 10.31
C LYS A 6 -11.61 8.80 9.19
N SER A 7 -11.13 7.56 9.32
CA SER A 7 -11.45 6.48 8.37
C SER A 7 -12.95 6.50 8.05
N SER A 8 -13.33 6.26 6.79
CA SER A 8 -14.75 6.16 6.42
C SER A 8 -15.48 5.09 7.24
N LEU A 9 -14.73 4.13 7.79
CA LEU A 9 -15.22 3.11 8.70
C LEU A 9 -15.75 3.68 10.02
N TYR A 10 -15.22 4.81 10.49
CA TYR A 10 -15.61 5.39 11.78
C TYR A 10 -17.12 5.68 11.84
N THR A 11 -17.73 6.09 10.73
CA THR A 11 -19.19 6.34 10.66
C THR A 11 -20.02 5.06 10.60
N SER A 12 -19.39 3.91 10.35
CA SER A 12 -20.06 2.61 10.27
C SER A 12 -20.15 1.92 11.63
N PHE A 13 -19.44 2.40 12.66
CA PHE A 13 -19.51 1.87 14.01
C PHE A 13 -20.46 2.70 14.86
N SER A 14 -21.33 2.01 15.62
CA SER A 14 -22.11 2.65 16.68
C SER A 14 -21.19 2.97 17.86
N PRO A 15 -21.17 4.22 18.36
CA PRO A 15 -20.46 4.54 19.58
C PRO A 15 -21.02 3.71 20.72
N ILE A 16 -20.14 3.09 21.52
CA ILE A 16 -20.56 2.50 22.78
C ILE A 16 -20.91 3.66 23.72
N THR A 17 -22.12 3.64 24.27
CA THR A 17 -22.65 4.70 25.16
C THR A 17 -22.23 4.50 26.60
N GLU A 18 -21.81 3.30 26.96
CA GLU A 18 -21.22 2.99 28.25
C GLU A 18 -19.71 3.25 28.16
N ASP A 19 -19.16 3.93 29.16
CA ASP A 19 -17.71 3.92 29.37
C ASP A 19 -17.33 2.45 29.61
N VAL A 20 -16.87 1.76 28.56
CA VAL A 20 -16.18 0.49 28.70
C VAL A 20 -14.87 0.83 29.38
N LYS A 21 -14.90 0.87 30.72
CA LYS A 21 -13.70 0.88 31.55
C LYS A 21 -13.19 -0.55 31.50
N PRO A 22 -12.06 -0.83 30.83
CA PRO A 22 -11.44 -2.15 30.94
C PRO A 22 -11.20 -2.42 32.43
N GLU A 23 -11.60 -3.59 32.94
CA GLU A 23 -11.24 -3.98 34.30
C GLU A 23 -9.72 -4.22 34.36
N GLY A 24 -8.99 -3.29 34.96
CA GLY A 24 -7.53 -3.31 35.05
C GLY A 24 -6.93 -1.91 34.91
N SER A 25 -5.66 -1.76 35.27
CA SER A 25 -4.89 -0.52 35.13
C SER A 25 -5.11 0.07 33.73
N GLN A 26 -5.56 1.32 33.71
CA GLN A 26 -5.98 2.01 32.49
C GLN A 26 -4.77 2.08 31.55
N TYR A 27 -4.84 1.52 30.34
CA TYR A 27 -3.77 1.65 29.35
C TYR A 27 -4.34 2.42 28.16
N VAL A 28 -4.18 3.75 28.18
CA VAL A 28 -4.41 4.52 26.96
C VAL A 28 -3.22 4.29 26.05
N VAL A 29 -3.44 3.68 24.90
CA VAL A 29 -2.41 3.47 23.88
C VAL A 29 -2.45 4.63 22.89
N VAL A 30 -1.33 5.33 22.71
CA VAL A 30 -1.25 6.47 21.79
C VAL A 30 -0.21 6.22 20.69
N ASP A 31 -0.68 6.23 19.44
CA ASP A 31 0.16 6.25 18.24
C ASP A 31 0.99 7.53 18.16
N ASP A 32 2.30 7.37 17.94
CA ASP A 32 3.23 8.50 17.85
C ASP A 32 2.95 9.40 16.64
N GLY A 33 2.58 8.82 15.50
CA GLY A 33 2.19 9.57 14.31
C GLY A 33 1.02 10.51 14.59
N HIS A 34 0.00 10.01 15.27
CA HIS A 34 -1.14 10.79 15.73
C HIS A 34 -0.75 11.83 16.77
N LEU A 35 0.05 11.44 17.77
CA LEU A 35 0.51 12.32 18.84
C LEU A 35 1.24 13.51 18.26
N LEU A 36 2.20 13.28 17.36
CA LEU A 36 3.01 14.31 16.72
C LEU A 36 2.15 15.42 16.14
N HIS A 37 0.95 15.14 15.62
CA HIS A 37 0.05 16.16 15.07
C HIS A 37 -0.76 16.96 16.11
N LYS A 38 -0.81 16.58 17.39
CA LYS A 38 -1.62 17.24 18.43
C LYS A 38 -1.08 18.57 18.91
N ILE A 39 0.24 18.72 18.95
CA ILE A 39 0.87 19.92 19.50
C ILE A 39 1.35 20.84 18.39
N VAL A 40 0.97 22.11 18.49
CA VAL A 40 1.49 23.17 17.62
C VAL A 40 2.86 23.60 18.13
N TRP A 41 3.87 23.49 17.25
CA TRP A 41 5.23 23.93 17.53
C TRP A 41 5.32 25.44 17.32
N ARG A 42 5.74 26.16 18.37
CA ARG A 42 5.93 27.62 18.28
C ARG A 42 7.34 27.88 17.76
N GLN A 43 7.50 28.91 16.94
CA GLN A 43 8.85 29.34 16.56
C GLN A 43 9.57 29.92 17.79
N GLN A 44 10.90 29.88 17.79
CA GLN A 44 11.75 30.34 18.89
C GLN A 44 11.63 29.53 20.20
N THR A 45 11.00 28.35 20.17
CA THR A 45 11.06 27.40 21.31
C THR A 45 12.12 26.34 21.07
N THR A 46 12.72 25.84 22.16
CA THR A 46 13.69 24.74 22.09
C THR A 46 13.00 23.39 21.86
N PHE A 47 13.74 22.41 21.35
CA PHE A 47 13.20 21.05 21.17
C PHE A 47 12.78 20.39 22.49
N GLY A 48 13.52 20.64 23.58
CA GLY A 48 13.15 20.17 24.93
C GLY A 48 11.82 20.77 25.38
N ALA A 49 11.64 22.09 25.24
CA ALA A 49 10.38 22.75 25.59
C ALA A 49 9.20 22.26 24.71
N ILE A 50 9.47 21.88 23.46
CA ILE A 50 8.46 21.26 22.60
C ILE A 50 8.07 19.88 23.15
N ALA A 51 9.04 19.03 23.50
CA ALA A 51 8.79 17.71 24.07
C ALA A 51 8.04 17.78 25.41
N ASP A 52 8.39 18.72 26.29
CA ASP A 52 7.68 18.97 27.54
C ASP A 52 6.20 19.28 27.32
N ARG A 53 5.85 19.99 26.23
CA ARG A 53 4.44 20.25 25.89
C ARG A 53 3.68 18.99 25.48
N TYR A 54 4.35 18.00 24.87
CA TYR A 54 3.74 16.70 24.60
C TYR A 54 3.49 15.93 25.90
N VAL A 55 4.47 15.90 26.80
CA VAL A 55 4.34 15.28 28.12
C VAL A 55 3.16 15.91 28.88
N GLN A 56 3.12 17.24 28.96
CA GLN A 56 2.03 17.98 29.60
C GLN A 56 0.67 17.66 28.99
N TYR A 57 0.57 17.60 27.67
CA TYR A 57 -0.68 17.26 26.99
C TYR A 57 -1.17 15.85 27.35
N LEU A 58 -0.25 14.87 27.37
CA LEU A 58 -0.60 13.49 27.70
C LEU A 58 -1.06 13.38 29.16
N ASN A 59 -0.29 13.95 30.09
CA ASN A 59 -0.60 13.91 31.51
C ASN A 59 -1.94 14.60 31.82
N ASN A 60 -2.19 15.76 31.22
CA ASN A 60 -3.44 16.51 31.43
C ASN A 60 -4.66 15.79 30.85
N LYS A 61 -4.49 15.03 29.76
CA LYS A 61 -5.61 14.43 29.04
C LYS A 61 -5.93 13.01 29.48
N TYR A 62 -4.89 12.23 29.82
CA TYR A 62 -5.00 10.80 30.05
C TYR A 62 -4.51 10.37 31.45
N GLY A 63 -3.89 11.28 32.23
CA GLY A 63 -3.33 10.94 33.53
C GLY A 63 -1.97 10.21 33.43
N GLN A 64 -1.63 9.45 34.46
CA GLN A 64 -0.39 8.65 34.55
C GLN A 64 -0.54 7.25 33.96
N ASP A 65 -1.78 6.82 33.73
CA ASP A 65 -2.12 5.49 33.24
C ASP A 65 -2.13 5.48 31.69
N ILE A 66 -0.98 5.80 31.10
CA ILE A 66 -0.78 5.94 29.65
C ILE A 66 0.47 5.21 29.15
N ALA A 67 0.32 4.48 28.05
CA ALA A 67 1.41 3.89 27.28
C ALA A 67 1.48 4.55 25.89
N VAL A 68 2.59 5.21 25.59
CA VAL A 68 2.82 5.75 24.24
C VAL A 68 3.56 4.70 23.43
N ILE A 69 3.00 4.30 22.29
CA ILE A 69 3.63 3.32 21.40
C ILE A 69 4.24 4.07 20.22
N PHE A 70 5.56 3.94 20.11
CA PHE A 70 6.31 4.49 18.99
C PHE A 70 6.50 3.43 17.91
N ASN A 71 6.32 3.83 16.66
CA ASN A 71 6.72 3.05 15.51
C ASN A 71 8.23 2.75 15.57
N ASP A 72 8.62 1.54 15.21
CA ASP A 72 10.02 1.22 14.99
C ASP A 72 10.44 1.59 13.56
N PHE A 73 11.66 2.12 13.46
CA PHE A 73 12.25 2.52 12.21
C PHE A 73 13.56 1.74 12.00
N PRO A 74 13.49 0.46 11.62
CA PRO A 74 14.68 -0.37 11.47
C PRO A 74 15.66 0.25 10.45
N ASP A 75 16.95 -0.01 10.65
CA ASP A 75 18.00 0.52 9.78
C ASP A 75 18.11 -0.26 8.45
N ASP A 76 17.61 -1.52 8.39
CA ASP A 76 17.53 -2.34 7.18
C ASP A 76 16.09 -2.47 6.66
N ASP A 77 15.56 -1.36 6.13
CA ASP A 77 14.21 -1.27 5.59
C ASP A 77 13.99 -2.08 4.29
N LYS A 78 15.05 -2.62 3.68
CA LYS A 78 14.96 -3.24 2.34
C LYS A 78 14.11 -4.52 2.35
N LYS A 79 14.04 -5.22 3.48
CA LYS A 79 13.25 -6.44 3.67
C LYS A 79 11.79 -6.17 4.06
N SER A 80 11.42 -4.93 4.39
CA SER A 80 10.06 -4.60 4.79
C SER A 80 9.16 -4.34 3.59
N THR A 81 7.94 -4.87 3.61
CA THR A 81 6.90 -4.60 2.61
C THR A 81 6.43 -3.13 2.66
N LYS A 82 6.71 -2.41 3.75
CA LYS A 82 6.44 -0.97 3.91
C LYS A 82 7.35 -0.05 3.09
N ASN A 83 8.50 -0.55 2.66
CA ASN A 83 9.53 0.28 2.05
C ASN A 83 9.01 1.03 0.81
N CYS A 84 8.21 0.37 -0.04
CA CYS A 84 7.58 1.01 -1.20
C CYS A 84 6.74 2.25 -0.81
N GLU A 85 5.90 2.15 0.23
CA GLU A 85 5.07 3.26 0.71
C GLU A 85 5.91 4.34 1.40
N ARG A 86 6.96 3.97 2.13
CA ARG A 86 7.92 4.92 2.73
C ARG A 86 8.64 5.74 1.66
N LEU A 87 9.18 5.08 0.62
CA LEU A 87 9.82 5.73 -0.52
C LEU A 87 8.86 6.68 -1.25
N ARG A 88 7.59 6.28 -1.42
CA ARG A 88 6.56 7.14 -2.02
C ARG A 88 6.30 8.41 -1.20
N ARG A 89 6.37 8.33 0.14
CA ARG A 89 6.18 9.47 1.06
C ARG A 89 7.43 10.35 1.18
N ALA A 90 8.62 9.79 0.96
CA ALA A 90 9.91 10.47 1.08
C ALA A 90 10.20 11.51 -0.01
N ALA A 91 9.30 11.72 -0.98
CA ALA A 91 9.47 12.64 -2.11
C ALA A 91 9.63 14.14 -1.75
N HIS A 92 9.62 14.50 -0.46
CA HIS A 92 9.85 15.85 0.01
C HIS A 92 11.23 15.98 0.67
N PHE A 93 12.22 16.47 -0.08
CA PHE A 93 13.53 16.78 0.48
C PHE A 93 13.42 17.92 1.49
N SER A 94 13.75 17.63 2.75
CA SER A 94 14.09 18.61 3.78
C SER A 94 15.51 18.35 4.27
N PRO A 95 16.31 19.38 4.60
CA PRO A 95 17.66 19.19 5.11
C PRO A 95 17.67 18.31 6.35
N ASP A 96 18.73 17.53 6.48
CA ASP A 96 19.04 16.81 7.69
C ASP A 96 19.60 17.79 8.74
N VAL A 97 18.99 17.81 9.93
CA VAL A 97 19.25 18.78 10.99
C VAL A 97 19.66 18.06 12.26
N MET A 98 20.88 18.32 12.72
CA MET A 98 21.33 17.88 14.03
C MET A 98 20.83 18.85 15.10
N PHE A 99 20.13 18.33 16.12
CA PHE A 99 19.59 19.13 17.21
C PHE A 99 19.60 18.37 18.54
N HIS A 100 19.57 19.14 19.62
CA HIS A 100 19.55 18.69 21.02
C HIS A 100 18.41 19.42 21.76
N GLU A 101 18.19 19.08 23.03
CA GLU A 101 17.11 19.68 23.85
C GLU A 101 17.13 21.21 23.87
N GLU A 102 18.31 21.82 23.93
CA GLU A 102 18.48 23.29 23.99
C GLU A 102 18.43 23.97 22.61
N THR A 103 18.45 23.21 21.52
CA THR A 103 18.48 23.77 20.17
C THR A 103 17.14 24.45 19.87
N VAL A 104 17.19 25.69 19.39
CA VAL A 104 15.99 26.46 19.04
C VAL A 104 15.43 25.99 17.69
N LEU A 105 14.12 25.80 17.61
CA LEU A 105 13.43 25.42 16.39
C LEU A 105 13.57 26.51 15.31
N GLN A 106 14.34 26.23 14.26
CA GLN A 106 14.52 27.13 13.10
C GLN A 106 13.60 26.79 11.91
N TYR A 107 13.01 25.59 11.91
CA TYR A 107 12.20 25.08 10.81
C TYR A 107 10.73 24.96 11.22
N THR A 108 9.83 25.05 10.25
CA THR A 108 8.44 24.64 10.48
C THR A 108 8.38 23.14 10.79
N LYS A 109 7.48 22.74 11.68
CA LYS A 109 7.24 21.34 12.05
C LYS A 109 7.10 20.42 10.83
N GLU A 110 6.34 20.85 9.82
CA GLU A 110 6.07 20.06 8.61
C GLU A 110 7.34 19.80 7.80
N LYS A 111 8.21 20.81 7.68
CA LYS A 111 9.50 20.64 7.00
C LYS A 111 10.40 19.70 7.78
N LEU A 112 10.54 19.92 9.10
CA LEU A 112 11.42 19.11 9.92
C LEU A 112 11.00 17.63 9.90
N LEU A 113 9.71 17.34 10.12
CA LEU A 113 9.17 15.98 10.17
C LEU A 113 9.01 15.31 8.80
N ALA A 114 9.21 16.02 7.69
CA ALA A 114 9.25 15.43 6.36
C ALA A 114 10.55 14.65 6.10
N ASN A 115 11.63 14.95 6.85
CA ASN A 115 12.86 14.19 6.83
C ASN A 115 12.81 13.09 7.90
N GLU A 116 12.96 11.83 7.46
CA GLU A 116 12.88 10.65 8.34
C GLU A 116 13.96 10.67 9.44
N CYS A 117 15.19 11.06 9.15
CA CYS A 117 16.27 11.16 10.15
C CYS A 117 15.93 12.17 11.24
N ASN A 118 15.44 13.36 10.85
CA ASN A 118 15.00 14.38 11.81
C ASN A 118 13.83 13.88 12.66
N LYS A 119 12.86 13.18 12.04
CA LYS A 119 11.71 12.61 12.73
C LYS A 119 12.15 11.56 13.75
N LYS A 120 13.04 10.62 13.37
CA LYS A 120 13.63 9.62 14.29
C LYS A 120 14.29 10.31 15.50
N ARG A 121 15.13 11.33 15.28
CA ARG A 121 15.78 12.07 16.38
C ARG A 121 14.78 12.75 17.31
N PHE A 122 13.74 13.37 16.76
CA PHE A 122 12.72 14.02 17.58
C PHE A 122 11.92 13.01 18.40
N ILE A 123 11.59 11.86 17.81
CA ILE A 123 10.93 10.74 18.51
C ILE A 123 11.80 10.25 19.67
N GLU A 124 13.10 10.05 19.47
CA GLU A 124 14.02 9.64 20.54
C GLU A 124 14.10 10.68 21.67
N LEU A 125 14.13 11.97 21.34
CA LEU A 125 14.07 13.04 22.34
C LEU A 125 12.74 13.00 23.13
N LEU A 126 11.62 12.79 22.44
CA LEU A 126 10.30 12.70 23.06
C LEU A 126 10.18 11.45 23.96
N LYS A 127 10.70 10.29 23.54
CA LYS A 127 10.76 9.07 24.36
C LYS A 127 11.47 9.34 25.70
N LYS A 128 12.65 9.99 25.65
CA LYS A 128 13.42 10.35 26.85
C LYS A 128 12.65 11.29 27.76
N ALA A 129 11.98 12.31 27.21
CA ALA A 129 11.17 13.24 27.97
C ALA A 129 9.98 12.55 28.67
N LEU A 130 9.31 11.61 27.99
CA LEU A 130 8.21 10.83 28.54
C LEU A 130 8.67 9.91 29.66
N GLN A 131 9.78 9.20 29.46
CA GLN A 131 10.38 8.33 30.48
C GLN A 131 10.77 9.12 31.74
N LYS A 132 11.36 10.32 31.57
CA LYS A 132 11.70 11.22 32.67
C LYS A 132 10.46 11.69 33.46
N ALA A 133 9.31 11.75 32.81
CA ALA A 133 8.03 12.11 33.42
C ALA A 133 7.26 10.91 34.01
N ASN A 134 7.89 9.72 34.08
CA ASN A 134 7.32 8.44 34.51
C ASN A 134 6.18 7.89 33.64
N ASN A 135 6.06 8.36 32.39
CA ASN A 135 5.08 7.80 31.45
C ASN A 135 5.61 6.49 30.85
N CYS A 136 4.74 5.51 30.65
CA CYS A 136 5.11 4.26 30.00
C CYS A 136 5.35 4.50 28.50
N VAL A 137 6.48 4.01 27.99
CA VAL A 137 6.87 4.10 26.59
C VAL A 137 7.16 2.70 26.08
N GLN A 138 6.49 2.32 24.99
CA GLN A 138 6.73 1.06 24.28
C GLN A 138 7.16 1.36 22.85
N GLN A 139 7.91 0.43 22.28
CA GLN A 139 8.32 0.47 20.88
C GLN A 139 7.70 -0.74 20.18
N ALA A 140 6.90 -0.50 19.16
CA ALA A 140 6.25 -1.57 18.40
C ALA A 140 7.22 -2.13 17.36
N VAL A 141 7.12 -3.43 17.07
CA VAL A 141 7.84 -4.02 15.93
C VAL A 141 7.20 -3.51 14.63
N GLU A 142 7.93 -2.65 13.91
CA GLU A 142 7.53 -1.92 12.70
C GLU A 142 6.32 -0.95 12.82
N ASP A 143 5.15 -1.39 13.29
CA ASP A 143 3.91 -0.60 13.31
C ASP A 143 3.21 -0.59 14.68
N ALA A 144 2.98 0.61 15.21
CA ALA A 144 2.16 0.84 16.40
C ALA A 144 0.69 0.44 16.18
N ASP A 145 0.18 0.51 14.95
CA ASP A 145 -1.22 0.22 14.64
C ASP A 145 -1.60 -1.21 15.07
N LEU A 146 -0.73 -2.21 14.81
CA LEU A 146 -0.99 -3.60 15.20
C LEU A 146 -1.04 -3.76 16.72
N THR A 147 -0.07 -3.17 17.44
CA THR A 147 -0.04 -3.26 18.91
C THR A 147 -1.24 -2.55 19.54
N ILE A 148 -1.68 -1.42 18.96
CA ILE A 148 -2.89 -0.71 19.40
C ILE A 148 -4.12 -1.60 19.22
N VAL A 149 -4.27 -2.24 18.04
CA VAL A 149 -5.40 -3.12 17.75
C VAL A 149 -5.40 -4.35 18.66
N ASN A 150 -4.26 -5.03 18.82
CA ASN A 150 -4.15 -6.20 19.70
C ASN A 150 -4.44 -5.85 21.16
N THR A 151 -3.99 -4.67 21.62
CA THR A 151 -4.34 -4.17 22.96
C THR A 151 -5.83 -3.88 23.09
N ALA A 152 -6.47 -3.31 22.06
CA ALA A 152 -7.90 -3.08 22.06
C ALA A 152 -8.71 -4.41 22.04
N ILE A 153 -8.23 -5.42 21.32
CA ILE A 153 -8.85 -6.75 21.26
C ILE A 153 -8.75 -7.46 22.62
N SER A 154 -7.60 -7.38 23.30
CA SER A 154 -7.41 -8.06 24.59
C SER A 154 -8.34 -7.54 25.69
N VAL A 155 -8.81 -6.29 25.58
CA VAL A 155 -9.77 -5.67 26.52
C VAL A 155 -11.22 -5.75 26.04
N ALA A 156 -11.47 -6.09 24.77
CA ALA A 156 -12.82 -6.16 24.23
C ALA A 156 -13.52 -7.46 24.68
N PRO A 157 -14.78 -7.40 25.15
CA PRO A 157 -15.56 -8.61 25.43
C PRO A 157 -15.80 -9.38 24.12
N ARG A 158 -15.14 -10.55 24.00
CA ARG A 158 -15.25 -11.58 22.93
C ARG A 158 -16.10 -11.15 21.73
N CYS A 159 -15.46 -10.45 20.80
CA CYS A 159 -16.00 -10.23 19.47
C CYS A 159 -14.99 -10.82 18.47
N ASP A 160 -15.49 -11.66 17.56
CA ASP A 160 -14.69 -12.20 16.47
C ASP A 160 -14.54 -11.07 15.42
N TYR A 161 -13.37 -10.42 15.40
CA TYR A 161 -13.07 -9.30 14.48
C TYR A 161 -12.19 -9.74 13.30
N ASN A 162 -11.99 -11.05 13.14
CA ASN A 162 -10.99 -11.57 12.22
C ASN A 162 -11.35 -11.24 10.76
N GLU A 163 -12.64 -11.22 10.39
CA GLU A 163 -13.08 -10.80 9.06
C GLU A 163 -12.76 -9.34 8.76
N LEU A 164 -12.68 -8.48 9.79
CA LEU A 164 -12.32 -7.07 9.62
C LEU A 164 -10.87 -6.92 9.17
N LEU A 165 -9.95 -7.80 9.62
CA LEU A 165 -8.56 -7.81 9.15
C LEU A 165 -8.52 -8.04 7.64
N PHE A 166 -9.25 -9.06 7.18
CA PHE A 166 -9.35 -9.34 5.75
C PHE A 166 -9.99 -8.18 4.98
N ILE A 167 -11.14 -7.67 5.42
CA ILE A 167 -11.84 -6.55 4.78
C ILE A 167 -10.92 -5.32 4.68
N TYR A 168 -10.15 -5.03 5.74
CA TYR A 168 -9.23 -3.90 5.78
C TYR A 168 -8.06 -4.09 4.80
N ALA A 169 -7.44 -5.28 4.76
CA ALA A 169 -6.37 -5.60 3.82
C ALA A 169 -6.84 -5.58 2.36
N ILE A 170 -7.94 -6.25 2.03
CA ILE A 170 -8.42 -6.38 0.64
C ILE A 170 -8.97 -5.08 0.08
N SER A 171 -9.49 -4.19 0.93
CA SER A 171 -9.96 -2.85 0.53
C SER A 171 -8.83 -1.81 0.40
N GLY A 172 -7.62 -2.14 0.84
CA GLY A 172 -6.41 -1.32 0.71
C GLY A 172 -5.93 -0.71 2.03
N CYS A 173 -4.65 -0.92 2.35
CA CYS A 173 -3.94 -0.33 3.48
C CYS A 173 -2.56 0.23 3.03
N ASP A 174 -1.63 0.50 3.95
CA ASP A 174 -0.29 0.98 3.60
C ASP A 174 0.53 -0.07 2.79
N ILE A 175 0.14 -1.35 2.88
CA ILE A 175 0.84 -2.48 2.24
C ILE A 175 0.13 -2.98 0.97
N THR A 176 -1.19 -2.83 0.91
CA THR A 176 -2.01 -3.30 -0.21
C THR A 176 -2.65 -2.14 -0.96
N SER A 177 -2.73 -2.24 -2.29
CA SER A 177 -3.33 -1.20 -3.13
C SER A 177 -4.83 -1.00 -2.83
N ALA A 178 -5.32 0.23 -3.00
CA ALA A 178 -6.76 0.49 -2.98
C ALA A 178 -7.34 0.40 -4.40
N LEU A 179 -8.55 -0.16 -4.53
CA LEU A 179 -9.29 -0.19 -5.79
C LEU A 179 -9.99 1.15 -6.04
N PHE A 180 -9.80 1.71 -7.23
CA PHE A 180 -10.31 3.04 -7.54
C PHE A 180 -11.84 3.10 -7.47
N GLY A 181 -12.37 4.03 -6.67
CA GLY A 181 -13.81 4.19 -6.48
C GLY A 181 -14.47 3.11 -5.61
N GLN A 182 -13.71 2.17 -5.04
CA GLN A 182 -14.21 1.14 -4.14
C GLN A 182 -13.76 1.45 -2.70
N GLY A 183 -14.53 2.26 -1.99
CA GLY A 183 -14.22 2.61 -0.60
C GLY A 183 -14.48 1.46 0.38
N LYS A 184 -13.86 1.52 1.56
CA LYS A 184 -13.99 0.50 2.63
C LYS A 184 -15.44 0.22 3.03
N ASN A 185 -16.28 1.27 3.09
CA ASN A 185 -17.70 1.12 3.45
C ASN A 185 -18.47 0.30 2.42
N LYS A 186 -18.03 0.28 1.15
CA LYS A 186 -18.64 -0.57 0.11
C LYS A 186 -18.31 -2.04 0.36
N PHE A 187 -17.09 -2.37 0.80
CA PHE A 187 -16.75 -3.72 1.23
C PHE A 187 -17.59 -4.13 2.44
N ILE A 188 -17.66 -3.32 3.49
CA ILE A 188 -18.53 -3.66 4.65
C ILE A 188 -19.98 -3.89 4.21
N SER A 189 -20.52 -2.98 3.39
CA SER A 189 -21.89 -3.13 2.87
C SER A 189 -22.07 -4.39 2.03
N LEU A 190 -21.01 -4.86 1.35
CA LEU A 190 -21.02 -6.11 0.59
C LEU A 190 -21.09 -7.31 1.54
N PHE A 191 -20.21 -7.39 2.54
CA PHE A 191 -20.19 -8.50 3.50
C PHE A 191 -21.45 -8.56 4.38
N LEU A 192 -22.06 -7.42 4.70
CA LEU A 192 -23.34 -7.38 5.42
C LEU A 192 -24.53 -7.84 4.57
N LYS A 193 -24.43 -7.81 3.24
CA LYS A 193 -25.50 -8.24 2.32
C LYS A 193 -25.34 -9.69 1.86
N HIS A 194 -24.10 -10.19 1.88
CA HIS A 194 -23.70 -11.45 1.29
C HIS A 194 -22.90 -12.25 2.32
N GLU A 195 -23.60 -12.87 3.27
CA GLU A 195 -22.98 -13.69 4.33
C GLU A 195 -22.16 -14.85 3.74
N GLU A 196 -22.49 -15.32 2.54
CA GLU A 196 -21.73 -16.36 1.83
C GLU A 196 -20.26 -15.96 1.56
N LEU A 197 -19.96 -14.65 1.51
CA LEU A 197 -18.59 -14.15 1.34
C LEU A 197 -17.75 -14.29 2.62
N LEU A 198 -18.35 -14.50 3.79
CA LEU A 198 -17.62 -14.73 5.05
C LEU A 198 -16.76 -16.00 4.96
N ASN A 199 -17.23 -17.03 4.26
CA ASN A 199 -16.42 -18.24 3.99
C ASN A 199 -15.16 -17.93 3.17
N ARG A 200 -15.19 -16.90 2.31
CA ARG A 200 -14.00 -16.43 1.57
C ARG A 200 -13.05 -15.68 2.50
N ALA A 201 -13.57 -14.91 3.45
CA ALA A 201 -12.75 -14.27 4.49
C ALA A 201 -12.03 -15.31 5.36
N ALA A 202 -12.70 -16.42 5.72
CA ALA A 202 -12.10 -17.50 6.49
C ALA A 202 -10.85 -18.12 5.83
N THR A 203 -10.81 -18.18 4.49
CA THR A 203 -9.60 -18.60 3.75
C THR A 203 -8.40 -17.70 4.07
N PHE A 204 -8.62 -16.39 4.27
CA PHE A 204 -7.55 -15.45 4.57
C PHE A 204 -7.05 -15.54 6.01
N LEU A 205 -7.84 -16.13 6.90
CA LEU A 205 -7.49 -16.38 8.29
C LEU A 205 -6.73 -17.69 8.46
N ASN A 206 -6.90 -18.64 7.54
CA ASN A 206 -6.23 -19.94 7.60
C ASN A 206 -4.73 -19.82 7.22
N PRO A 207 -3.80 -20.11 8.14
CA PRO A 207 -2.36 -20.05 7.85
C PRO A 207 -1.87 -21.13 6.88
N GLN A 208 -2.67 -22.16 6.60
CA GLN A 208 -2.35 -23.24 5.67
C GLN A 208 -3.03 -23.08 4.30
N ALA A 209 -3.71 -21.96 4.05
CA ALA A 209 -4.34 -21.72 2.76
C ALA A 209 -3.31 -21.70 1.62
N THR A 210 -3.63 -22.38 0.52
CA THR A 210 -2.77 -22.36 -0.67
C THR A 210 -2.95 -21.07 -1.47
N THR A 211 -2.00 -20.78 -2.35
CA THR A 211 -2.10 -19.61 -3.25
C THR A 211 -3.36 -19.68 -4.12
N GLU A 212 -3.75 -20.86 -4.59
CA GLU A 212 -4.94 -21.08 -5.40
C GLU A 212 -6.21 -20.75 -4.60
N GLN A 213 -6.32 -21.25 -3.36
CA GLN A 213 -7.45 -20.95 -2.49
C GLN A 213 -7.57 -19.45 -2.19
N VAL A 214 -6.45 -18.80 -1.90
CA VAL A 214 -6.39 -17.35 -1.61
C VAL A 214 -6.79 -16.52 -2.83
N THR A 215 -6.25 -16.87 -4.00
CA THR A 215 -6.51 -16.15 -5.25
C THR A 215 -7.95 -16.34 -5.73
N GLU A 216 -8.50 -17.54 -5.62
CA GLU A 216 -9.91 -17.82 -5.88
C GLU A 216 -10.83 -17.06 -4.91
N ALA A 217 -10.55 -17.13 -3.60
CA ALA A 217 -11.37 -16.47 -2.60
C ALA A 217 -11.36 -14.95 -2.76
N GLY A 218 -10.17 -14.36 -2.97
CA GLY A 218 -10.03 -12.93 -3.24
C GLY A 218 -10.70 -12.51 -4.56
N GLY A 219 -10.53 -13.29 -5.62
CA GLY A 219 -11.17 -13.05 -6.91
C GLY A 219 -12.69 -13.03 -6.80
N ASN A 220 -13.27 -14.00 -6.09
CA ASN A 220 -14.72 -14.09 -5.84
C ASN A 220 -15.27 -12.87 -5.10
N VAL A 221 -14.58 -12.39 -4.07
CA VAL A 221 -14.96 -11.17 -3.35
C VAL A 221 -14.95 -9.96 -4.29
N LEU A 222 -13.96 -9.88 -5.18
CA LEU A 222 -13.87 -8.79 -6.16
C LEU A 222 -14.94 -8.89 -7.25
N VAL A 223 -15.29 -10.08 -7.72
CA VAL A 223 -16.42 -10.30 -8.63
C VAL A 223 -17.71 -9.73 -8.02
N ALA A 224 -18.01 -10.11 -6.77
CA ALA A 224 -19.18 -9.61 -6.05
C ALA A 224 -19.14 -8.08 -5.84
N LEU A 225 -17.97 -7.52 -5.51
CA LEU A 225 -17.78 -6.07 -5.33
C LEU A 225 -18.13 -5.26 -6.60
N TYR A 226 -17.83 -5.82 -7.77
CA TYR A 226 -18.14 -5.23 -9.07
C TYR A 226 -19.53 -5.63 -9.61
N GLY A 227 -20.32 -6.35 -8.81
CA GLY A 227 -21.72 -6.68 -9.09
C GLY A 227 -21.92 -7.89 -10.01
N GLY A 228 -20.91 -8.74 -10.14
CA GLY A 228 -21.04 -10.04 -10.80
C GLY A 228 -21.35 -11.16 -9.80
N ASP A 229 -21.76 -12.32 -10.34
CA ASP A 229 -21.97 -13.55 -9.60
C ASP A 229 -20.67 -14.38 -9.54
N PRO A 230 -20.07 -14.58 -8.34
CA PRO A 230 -18.84 -15.35 -8.19
C PRO A 230 -18.94 -16.82 -8.59
N ALA A 231 -20.14 -17.39 -8.67
CA ALA A 231 -20.32 -18.79 -9.07
C ALA A 231 -20.23 -18.99 -10.59
N THR A 232 -20.50 -17.94 -11.38
CA THR A 232 -20.68 -18.07 -12.83
C THR A 232 -19.83 -17.10 -13.64
N GLN A 233 -19.24 -16.08 -13.02
CA GLN A 233 -18.52 -15.01 -13.72
C GLN A 233 -17.11 -14.83 -13.19
N ASN A 234 -16.20 -14.39 -14.06
CA ASN A 234 -14.86 -13.98 -13.70
C ASN A 234 -14.64 -12.46 -13.93
N LEU A 235 -13.53 -11.95 -13.41
CA LEU A 235 -13.20 -10.54 -13.48
C LEU A 235 -12.94 -10.04 -14.89
N ASP A 236 -12.35 -10.87 -15.76
CA ASP A 236 -12.02 -10.47 -17.13
C ASP A 236 -13.29 -10.29 -17.99
N GLU A 237 -14.27 -11.19 -17.84
CA GLU A 237 -15.60 -11.05 -18.47
C GLU A 237 -16.33 -9.80 -17.97
N LEU A 238 -16.36 -9.58 -16.65
CA LEU A 238 -16.97 -8.38 -16.06
C LEU A 238 -16.27 -7.11 -16.53
N ARG A 239 -14.94 -7.15 -16.65
CA ARG A 239 -14.12 -6.05 -17.14
C ARG A 239 -14.47 -5.75 -18.60
N TYR A 240 -14.58 -6.76 -19.44
CA TYR A 240 -14.97 -6.61 -20.84
C TYR A 240 -16.39 -6.03 -20.97
N HIS A 241 -17.39 -6.59 -20.28
CA HIS A 241 -18.76 -6.07 -20.29
C HIS A 241 -18.83 -4.62 -19.80
N SER A 242 -18.11 -4.31 -18.73
CA SER A 242 -18.02 -2.94 -18.19
C SER A 242 -17.37 -1.99 -19.19
N PHE A 243 -16.33 -2.44 -19.91
CA PHE A 243 -15.67 -1.66 -20.95
C PHE A 243 -16.61 -1.40 -22.13
N VAL A 244 -17.28 -2.40 -22.68
CA VAL A 244 -18.23 -2.25 -23.80
C VAL A 244 -19.32 -1.23 -23.44
N LYS A 245 -19.90 -1.34 -22.24
CA LYS A 245 -20.91 -0.39 -21.74
C LYS A 245 -20.35 1.02 -21.53
N ALA A 246 -19.08 1.14 -21.17
CA ALA A 246 -18.42 2.42 -20.95
C ALA A 246 -17.97 3.09 -22.27
N ALA A 247 -17.51 2.32 -23.25
CA ALA A 247 -17.04 2.78 -24.55
C ALA A 247 -18.15 3.46 -25.37
N ALA A 248 -19.42 3.09 -25.12
CA ALA A 248 -20.58 3.77 -25.70
C ALA A 248 -20.80 5.20 -25.14
N LYS A 249 -20.06 5.61 -24.10
CA LYS A 249 -20.20 6.93 -23.47
C LYS A 249 -19.14 7.90 -23.98
N THR A 250 -19.51 9.18 -24.09
CA THR A 250 -18.63 10.27 -24.52
C THR A 250 -17.46 10.55 -23.58
N LYS A 251 -17.61 10.20 -22.29
CA LYS A 251 -16.56 10.26 -21.27
C LYS A 251 -16.66 9.04 -20.37
N PHE A 252 -15.57 8.31 -20.22
CA PHE A 252 -15.46 7.23 -19.25
C PHE A 252 -14.05 7.21 -18.63
N ASN A 253 -13.95 6.74 -17.39
CA ASN A 253 -12.69 6.61 -16.68
C ASN A 253 -12.33 5.12 -16.59
N LEU A 254 -11.27 4.72 -17.28
CA LEU A 254 -10.74 3.34 -17.29
C LEU A 254 -10.43 2.80 -15.89
N ALA A 255 -10.05 3.67 -14.95
CA ALA A 255 -9.75 3.25 -13.57
C ALA A 255 -10.97 2.69 -12.83
N ARG A 256 -12.20 2.93 -13.31
CA ARG A 256 -13.43 2.36 -12.71
C ARG A 256 -13.72 0.93 -13.15
N LEU A 257 -13.01 0.41 -14.14
CA LEU A 257 -13.20 -0.96 -14.59
C LEU A 257 -12.75 -1.94 -13.48
N PRO A 258 -13.36 -3.14 -13.40
CA PRO A 258 -12.84 -4.24 -12.59
C PRO A 258 -11.35 -4.49 -12.91
N PRO A 259 -10.51 -4.87 -11.94
CA PRO A 259 -9.14 -5.29 -12.23
C PRO A 259 -9.13 -6.51 -13.17
N THR A 260 -8.01 -6.75 -13.86
CA THR A 260 -7.81 -8.03 -14.55
C THR A 260 -7.71 -9.16 -13.52
N THR A 261 -7.99 -10.39 -13.93
CA THR A 261 -7.83 -11.56 -13.05
C THR A 261 -6.42 -11.62 -12.46
N ASP A 262 -5.40 -11.43 -13.29
CA ASP A 262 -3.98 -11.45 -12.85
C ASP A 262 -3.66 -10.39 -11.78
N ALA A 263 -4.10 -9.13 -12.01
CA ALA A 263 -3.91 -8.06 -11.04
C ALA A 263 -4.67 -8.32 -9.72
N ALA A 264 -5.87 -8.90 -9.82
CA ALA A 264 -6.67 -9.26 -8.66
C ALA A 264 -6.05 -10.40 -7.85
N GLN A 265 -5.46 -11.40 -8.51
CA GLN A 265 -4.74 -12.50 -7.85
C GLN A 265 -3.55 -11.97 -7.05
N LEU A 266 -2.71 -11.12 -7.66
CA LEU A 266 -1.58 -10.49 -6.96
C LEU A 266 -2.04 -9.62 -5.78
N HIS A 267 -3.16 -8.91 -5.93
CA HIS A 267 -3.75 -8.11 -4.84
C HIS A 267 -4.27 -8.99 -3.70
N ALA A 268 -4.91 -10.12 -4.01
CA ALA A 268 -5.36 -11.10 -3.03
C ALA A 268 -4.17 -11.73 -2.28
N MET A 269 -3.12 -12.13 -2.98
CA MET A 269 -1.90 -12.70 -2.37
C MET A 269 -1.25 -11.73 -1.37
N ARG A 270 -1.10 -10.46 -1.72
CA ARG A 270 -0.55 -9.45 -0.80
C ARG A 270 -1.48 -9.17 0.39
N SER A 271 -2.79 -9.21 0.16
CA SER A 271 -3.77 -9.04 1.23
C SER A 271 -3.72 -10.21 2.21
N TYR A 272 -3.54 -11.44 1.72
CA TYR A 272 -3.31 -12.61 2.55
C TYR A 272 -2.03 -12.50 3.36
N HIS A 273 -0.90 -12.16 2.72
CA HIS A 273 0.37 -11.93 3.41
C HIS A 273 0.20 -10.95 4.57
N GLN A 274 -0.48 -9.81 4.33
CA GLN A 274 -0.71 -8.81 5.35
C GLN A 274 -1.58 -9.31 6.52
N VAL A 275 -2.66 -10.03 6.23
CA VAL A 275 -3.53 -10.61 7.27
C VAL A 275 -2.74 -11.62 8.10
N GLN A 276 -1.93 -12.46 7.47
CA GLN A 276 -1.11 -13.45 8.16
C GLN A 276 -0.05 -12.79 9.04
N THR A 277 0.57 -11.69 8.59
CA THR A 277 1.48 -10.89 9.41
C THR A 277 0.79 -10.33 10.65
N TRP A 278 -0.44 -9.81 10.53
CA TRP A 278 -1.21 -9.34 11.70
C TRP A 278 -1.61 -10.46 12.65
N LEU A 279 -1.79 -11.67 12.13
CA LEU A 279 -2.04 -12.88 12.92
C LEU A 279 -0.74 -13.56 13.41
N GLU A 280 0.40 -12.88 13.30
CA GLU A 280 1.71 -13.36 13.77
C GLU A 280 2.19 -14.64 13.07
N ASN A 281 1.69 -14.91 11.86
CA ASN A 281 2.14 -16.01 11.01
C ASN A 281 3.18 -15.51 10.01
N GLU A 282 4.43 -15.91 10.19
CA GLU A 282 5.51 -15.54 9.27
C GLU A 282 5.31 -16.19 7.89
N LYS A 283 5.33 -15.35 6.85
CA LYS A 283 5.18 -15.76 5.45
C LYS A 283 6.23 -15.04 4.60
N ASP A 284 6.91 -15.79 3.74
CA ASP A 284 7.86 -15.24 2.78
C ASP A 284 7.14 -14.33 1.75
N PRO A 285 7.38 -13.00 1.76
CA PRO A 285 6.67 -12.08 0.88
C PRO A 285 6.86 -12.38 -0.60
N LEU A 286 8.00 -12.98 -1.01
CA LEU A 286 8.29 -13.29 -2.41
C LEU A 286 7.34 -14.36 -2.98
N LYS A 287 6.75 -15.19 -2.13
CA LYS A 287 5.71 -16.16 -2.51
C LYS A 287 4.31 -15.55 -2.57
N TRP A 288 4.13 -14.32 -2.08
CA TRP A 288 2.83 -13.68 -1.88
C TRP A 288 2.70 -12.33 -2.59
N GLY A 289 3.20 -12.25 -3.82
CA GLY A 289 2.95 -11.09 -4.70
C GLY A 289 3.88 -9.91 -4.49
N TRP A 290 5.05 -10.14 -3.88
CA TRP A 290 6.17 -9.20 -3.79
C TRP A 290 7.37 -9.68 -4.61
N MET A 291 8.25 -8.75 -4.97
CA MET A 291 9.51 -9.01 -5.65
C MET A 291 10.64 -8.19 -5.05
N HIS A 292 11.86 -8.71 -5.13
CA HIS A 292 13.05 -7.98 -4.71
C HIS A 292 13.53 -7.02 -5.81
N THR A 293 13.97 -5.83 -5.40
CA THR A 293 14.60 -4.83 -6.27
C THR A 293 15.85 -4.29 -5.56
N PRO A 294 16.77 -3.58 -6.25
CA PRO A 294 17.91 -2.93 -5.59
C PRO A 294 17.50 -1.94 -4.49
N SER A 295 16.29 -1.39 -4.60
CA SER A 295 15.70 -0.46 -3.62
C SER A 295 14.90 -1.15 -2.51
N GLY A 296 14.82 -2.48 -2.48
CA GLY A 296 14.09 -3.30 -1.50
C GLY A 296 12.87 -4.03 -2.09
N LEU A 297 11.94 -4.46 -1.25
CA LEU A 297 10.71 -5.15 -1.68
C LEU A 297 9.70 -4.21 -2.36
N PHE A 298 9.21 -4.62 -3.54
CA PHE A 298 8.15 -3.95 -4.27
C PHE A 298 7.00 -4.91 -4.61
N PRO A 299 5.75 -4.41 -4.73
CA PRO A 299 4.65 -5.22 -5.20
C PRO A 299 4.93 -5.75 -6.61
N LYS A 300 4.79 -7.06 -6.81
CA LYS A 300 4.81 -7.65 -8.14
C LYS A 300 3.64 -7.07 -8.94
N LYS A 301 3.94 -6.60 -10.16
CA LYS A 301 2.96 -6.06 -11.11
C LYS A 301 2.46 -7.16 -12.03
N SER A 302 1.30 -6.93 -12.64
CA SER A 302 0.78 -7.79 -13.69
C SER A 302 1.78 -7.87 -14.85
N GLU A 303 2.04 -9.08 -15.32
CA GLU A 303 2.92 -9.34 -16.48
C GLU A 303 2.13 -9.30 -17.79
N LYS A 304 0.80 -9.27 -17.72
CA LYS A 304 -0.08 -9.19 -18.89
C LYS A 304 -0.18 -7.76 -19.41
N ASP A 305 -0.35 -7.65 -20.72
CA ASP A 305 -0.58 -6.37 -21.38
C ASP A 305 -1.85 -5.68 -20.85
N PRO A 306 -1.86 -4.33 -20.81
CA PRO A 306 -2.97 -3.55 -20.28
C PRO A 306 -4.28 -3.71 -21.07
N ALA A 307 -4.18 -4.15 -22.33
CA ALA A 307 -5.28 -4.48 -23.23
C ALA A 307 -4.82 -5.52 -24.27
N PRO A 308 -5.74 -6.29 -24.86
CA PRO A 308 -5.45 -7.14 -26.02
C PRO A 308 -4.73 -6.39 -27.15
N GLU A 309 -3.83 -7.07 -27.84
CA GLU A 309 -3.00 -6.50 -28.90
C GLU A 309 -3.85 -5.84 -30.01
N SER A 310 -4.97 -6.45 -30.40
CA SER A 310 -5.89 -5.89 -31.39
C SER A 310 -6.47 -4.52 -30.99
N LEU A 311 -6.64 -4.26 -29.68
CA LEU A 311 -7.03 -2.95 -29.17
C LEU A 311 -5.84 -1.99 -29.10
N LEU A 312 -4.64 -2.48 -28.77
CA LEU A 312 -3.42 -1.67 -28.82
C LEU A 312 -3.10 -1.20 -30.24
N GLN A 313 -3.36 -2.02 -31.25
CA GLN A 313 -3.30 -1.68 -32.67
C GLN A 313 -4.29 -0.56 -33.07
N CYS A 314 -5.32 -0.32 -32.27
CA CYS A 314 -6.27 0.76 -32.48
C CYS A 314 -5.88 2.09 -31.79
N ILE A 315 -4.76 2.15 -31.07
CA ILE A 315 -4.35 3.34 -30.31
C ILE A 315 -3.64 4.36 -31.21
N SER A 316 -4.29 5.51 -31.40
CA SER A 316 -3.70 6.67 -32.07
C SER A 316 -3.47 7.83 -31.09
N CYS A 317 -2.39 8.57 -31.30
CA CYS A 317 -2.17 9.83 -30.61
C CYS A 317 -2.85 10.98 -31.37
N THR A 318 -3.20 12.05 -30.65
CA THR A 318 -3.71 13.31 -31.23
C THR A 318 -2.62 14.37 -31.38
N CYS A 319 -1.36 13.92 -31.50
CA CYS A 319 -0.22 14.81 -31.66
C CYS A 319 -0.44 15.75 -32.85
N LYS A 320 -0.04 17.01 -32.70
CA LYS A 320 -0.07 18.00 -33.79
C LYS A 320 1.23 18.00 -34.60
N LYS A 321 2.33 17.58 -33.98
CA LYS A 321 3.69 17.46 -34.53
C LYS A 321 4.19 16.02 -34.33
N ASP A 322 5.45 15.77 -34.64
CA ASP A 322 6.09 14.46 -34.50
C ASP A 322 5.94 13.87 -33.09
N CYS A 323 5.86 12.54 -33.02
CA CYS A 323 5.55 11.77 -31.81
C CYS A 323 6.75 11.62 -30.86
N THR A 324 7.28 12.77 -30.43
CA THR A 324 8.42 12.91 -29.51
C THR A 324 7.94 12.84 -28.04
N ASN A 325 8.65 13.48 -27.11
CA ASN A 325 8.38 13.45 -25.66
C ASN A 325 7.01 14.01 -25.25
N ALA A 326 6.36 14.81 -26.11
CA ALA A 326 5.02 15.33 -25.84
C ALA A 326 3.90 14.31 -26.16
N CYS A 327 4.21 13.21 -26.84
CA CYS A 327 3.21 12.24 -27.28
C CYS A 327 2.51 11.55 -26.10
N GLY A 328 1.17 11.54 -26.12
CA GLY A 328 0.36 10.88 -25.09
C GLY A 328 0.61 9.38 -25.01
N CYS A 329 0.75 8.70 -26.16
CA CYS A 329 1.07 7.26 -26.21
C CYS A 329 2.43 6.99 -25.56
N ARG A 330 3.47 7.74 -25.94
CA ARG A 330 4.82 7.59 -25.39
C ARG A 330 4.85 7.83 -23.87
N LYS A 331 4.17 8.89 -23.39
CA LYS A 331 4.07 9.19 -21.96
C LYS A 331 3.36 8.08 -21.17
N ALA A 332 2.44 7.37 -21.81
CA ALA A 332 1.78 6.20 -21.24
C ALA A 332 2.59 4.91 -21.38
N GLY A 333 3.82 4.97 -21.92
CA GLY A 333 4.67 3.80 -22.16
C GLY A 333 4.24 2.93 -23.35
N LEU A 334 3.44 3.48 -24.28
CA LEU A 334 2.89 2.76 -25.43
C LEU A 334 3.49 3.27 -26.75
N HIS A 335 3.63 2.38 -27.72
CA HIS A 335 3.93 2.75 -29.10
C HIS A 335 2.67 3.29 -29.82
N CYS A 336 2.86 4.19 -30.79
CA CYS A 336 1.80 4.66 -31.67
C CYS A 336 1.47 3.57 -32.70
N SER A 337 0.20 3.26 -32.86
CA SER A 337 -0.24 2.29 -33.86
C SER A 337 -0.30 2.88 -35.27
N LEU A 338 -0.60 2.02 -36.26
CA LEU A 338 -0.83 2.38 -37.67
C LEU A 338 -1.92 3.45 -37.85
N LEU A 339 -2.84 3.60 -36.89
CA LEU A 339 -3.89 4.63 -36.92
C LEU A 339 -3.40 6.02 -36.52
N CYS A 340 -2.16 6.15 -36.04
CA CYS A 340 -1.56 7.45 -35.76
C CYS A 340 -1.38 8.23 -37.06
N LYS A 341 -1.85 9.48 -37.07
CA LYS A 341 -1.78 10.37 -38.25
C LYS A 341 -0.35 10.51 -38.79
N HIS A 342 0.64 10.58 -37.89
CA HIS A 342 2.05 10.70 -38.25
C HIS A 342 2.69 9.35 -38.64
N TYR A 343 2.07 8.23 -38.28
CA TYR A 343 2.55 6.90 -38.68
C TYR A 343 2.28 6.68 -40.17
N ILE A 344 1.07 7.01 -40.64
CA ILE A 344 0.73 7.00 -42.07
C ILE A 344 1.62 7.97 -42.86
N GLY A 345 1.96 9.13 -42.26
CA GLY A 345 2.88 10.10 -42.85
C GLY A 345 4.37 9.77 -42.69
N GLN A 346 4.73 8.59 -42.16
CA GLN A 346 6.11 8.15 -41.85
C GLN A 346 6.96 9.11 -40.99
N SER A 347 6.35 10.09 -40.31
CA SER A 347 7.04 11.04 -39.43
C SER A 347 6.83 10.72 -37.94
N CYS A 348 6.18 9.60 -37.63
CA CYS A 348 6.00 9.15 -36.26
C CYS A 348 7.32 8.61 -35.69
N GLU A 349 7.90 9.31 -34.74
CA GLU A 349 9.10 8.87 -33.99
C GLU A 349 8.81 7.86 -32.86
N ASN A 350 7.54 7.51 -32.63
CA ASN A 350 7.11 6.49 -31.66
C ASN A 350 6.35 5.33 -32.32
N PRO A 351 6.77 4.77 -33.47
CA PRO A 351 6.00 3.74 -34.15
C PRO A 351 6.03 2.43 -33.37
N MET A 352 4.98 1.61 -33.48
CA MET A 352 5.04 0.18 -33.15
C MET A 352 6.16 -0.48 -33.97
N PRO A 353 7.00 -1.35 -33.37
CA PRO A 353 7.93 -2.18 -34.13
C PRO A 353 7.13 -3.06 -35.10
N VAL A 354 7.51 -3.05 -36.37
CA VAL A 354 6.93 -3.96 -37.37
C VAL A 354 7.51 -5.34 -37.11
N ILE A 355 6.71 -6.25 -36.57
CA ILE A 355 7.04 -7.68 -36.57
C ILE A 355 6.74 -8.16 -37.98
N LEU A 356 7.78 -8.38 -38.78
CA LEU A 356 7.63 -9.11 -40.03
C LEU A 356 7.51 -10.59 -39.66
N ASP A 357 6.27 -11.08 -39.58
CA ASP A 357 6.01 -12.52 -39.64
C ASP A 357 6.39 -13.00 -41.05
N ASN A 358 7.66 -13.34 -41.24
CA ASN A 358 8.04 -14.24 -42.30
C ASN A 358 7.69 -15.65 -41.83
N GLU A 359 6.57 -16.17 -42.30
CA GLU A 359 6.28 -17.60 -42.21
C GLU A 359 7.35 -18.42 -42.97
N SER A 360 7.62 -19.60 -42.39
CA SER A 360 8.38 -20.75 -42.90
C SER A 360 9.90 -20.59 -43.05
N GLU A 361 10.66 -21.22 -42.16
CA GLU A 361 11.29 -22.51 -42.49
C GLU A 361 11.80 -23.25 -41.23
N GLU A 362 11.43 -24.53 -41.21
CA GLU A 362 12.01 -25.70 -40.52
C GLU A 362 12.32 -25.72 -39.01
N ARG A 363 11.71 -26.74 -38.40
CA ARG A 363 12.08 -27.38 -37.14
C ARG A 363 13.60 -27.50 -36.97
N ASP A 364 14.10 -27.05 -35.83
CA ASP A 364 15.00 -27.89 -35.03
C ASP A 364 14.89 -27.52 -33.54
N ALA A 365 14.68 -28.56 -32.73
CA ALA A 365 14.66 -28.45 -31.28
C ALA A 365 16.11 -28.31 -30.77
N PRO A 366 16.43 -27.35 -29.89
CA PRO A 366 17.70 -27.41 -29.18
C PRO A 366 17.62 -28.44 -28.05
N ALA A 367 18.50 -29.44 -28.12
CA ALA A 367 18.84 -30.34 -27.03
C ALA A 367 19.47 -29.56 -25.84
N PRO A 368 19.42 -30.10 -24.61
CA PRO A 368 19.82 -29.38 -23.42
C PRO A 368 21.34 -29.27 -23.33
N ILE A 369 21.86 -28.10 -22.96
CA ILE A 369 23.28 -27.91 -22.64
C ILE A 369 23.42 -27.58 -21.16
N ASP A 370 24.36 -28.31 -20.58
CA ASP A 370 24.70 -28.47 -19.18
C ASP A 370 25.12 -27.19 -18.46
N MET A 371 24.90 -27.25 -17.15
CA MET A 371 25.52 -26.43 -16.12
C MET A 371 27.05 -26.41 -16.28
N VAL A 372 27.64 -25.22 -16.36
CA VAL A 372 29.02 -25.01 -15.95
C VAL A 372 29.08 -23.74 -15.11
N ASP A 373 29.55 -23.91 -13.87
CA ASP A 373 30.01 -22.87 -12.96
C ASP A 373 30.98 -21.92 -13.68
N GLU A 374 30.75 -20.62 -13.56
CA GLU A 374 31.82 -19.64 -13.74
C GLU A 374 31.90 -18.74 -12.50
N GLN A 375 33.03 -18.90 -11.83
CA GLN A 375 33.41 -18.25 -10.60
C GLN A 375 33.68 -16.77 -10.84
N LEU A 376 33.22 -15.98 -9.88
CA LEU A 376 33.79 -14.72 -9.40
C LEU A 376 35.23 -14.45 -9.88
N GLU A 377 35.42 -13.37 -10.63
CA GLU A 377 36.59 -12.50 -10.48
C GLU A 377 36.13 -11.04 -10.49
N CYS A 378 36.37 -10.36 -9.36
CA CYS A 378 36.29 -8.92 -9.23
C CYS A 378 37.53 -8.31 -9.90
N GLU A 379 37.35 -7.34 -10.78
CA GLU A 379 38.39 -6.33 -11.06
C GLU A 379 37.79 -4.92 -11.01
N ASP A 380 38.43 -4.11 -10.18
CA ASP A 380 38.23 -2.68 -9.97
C ASP A 380 38.47 -1.88 -11.25
N ILE A 381 37.58 -0.95 -11.62
CA ILE A 381 37.96 0.25 -12.39
C ILE A 381 37.14 1.47 -11.92
N GLU A 382 37.90 2.51 -11.57
CA GLU A 382 37.54 3.87 -11.22
C GLU A 382 36.86 4.64 -12.39
N LEU A 383 35.76 5.36 -12.09
CA LEU A 383 35.60 6.83 -12.18
C LEU A 383 34.16 7.27 -11.87
#